data_AF-A0A6N7HL51-F1
#
_entry.id   AF-A0A6N7HL51-F1
#
_cell.length_a   1.000
_cell.length_b   1.000
_cell.length_c   1.000
_cell.angle_alpha   90.00
_cell.angle_beta   90.00
_cell.angle_gamma   90.00
#
_symmetry.space_group_name_H-M   'P 1'
#
loop_
_entity.id
_entity.type
_entity.pdbx_description
1 polymer ?
#
loop_
_entity_poly.entity_id
_entity_poly.type
_entity_poly.pdbx_seq_one_letter_code
_entity_poly.pdbx_strand_id
1 'polypeptide(L)'
;MLAGTLTAQAALDPNQLRSVTDQYLFSTSLNSFQTIRSQRPYGDQLDWSSDGCSNSPDNPFGFNLVKACYRHDFGYRNYKRQGRFTESNRLRIDNNFKSDMYTVCNGNWACNRFADVYYAAVRQFGG
;
A
#
# COMPACT_ATOMS: atom_id res chain seq x y z
N MET A 1 28.39 3.03 -22.31
CA MET A 1 28.19 1.70 -21.70
C MET A 1 27.72 1.91 -20.27
N LEU A 2 26.55 1.39 -19.88
CA LEU A 2 26.14 1.13 -18.49
C LEU A 2 24.93 0.17 -18.57
N ALA A 3 25.22 -1.11 -18.72
CA ALA A 3 24.21 -2.15 -18.59
C ALA A 3 23.87 -2.26 -17.10
N GLY A 4 22.71 -1.72 -16.71
CA GLY A 4 22.13 -1.98 -15.39
C GLY A 4 21.76 -3.45 -15.32
N THR A 5 22.45 -4.21 -14.48
CA THR A 5 22.11 -5.59 -14.16
C THR A 5 20.76 -5.61 -13.45
N LEU A 6 19.68 -5.82 -14.20
CA LEU A 6 18.44 -6.35 -13.65
C LEU A 6 18.76 -7.79 -13.25
N THR A 7 19.07 -8.01 -11.97
CA THR A 7 19.06 -9.36 -11.43
C THR A 7 17.63 -9.86 -11.57
N ALA A 8 17.39 -10.76 -12.52
CA ALA A 8 16.13 -11.48 -12.60
C ALA A 8 15.98 -12.24 -11.28
N GLN A 9 15.14 -11.76 -10.37
CA GLN A 9 14.79 -12.53 -9.18
C GLN A 9 14.12 -13.83 -9.66
N ALA A 10 14.53 -14.97 -9.09
CA ALA A 10 13.86 -16.23 -9.36
C ALA A 10 12.36 -16.10 -9.04
N ALA A 11 11.52 -16.76 -9.84
CA ALA A 11 10.09 -16.81 -9.59
C ALA A 11 9.83 -17.43 -8.21
N LEU A 12 8.97 -16.78 -7.43
CA LEU A 12 8.55 -17.24 -6.13
C LEU A 12 7.36 -18.20 -6.28
N ASP A 13 7.29 -19.20 -5.41
CA ASP A 13 6.06 -19.98 -5.29
C ASP A 13 4.92 -19.13 -4.70
N PRO A 14 3.65 -19.56 -4.81
CA PRO A 14 2.51 -18.78 -4.32
C PRO A 14 2.57 -18.44 -2.82
N ASN A 15 3.14 -19.30 -1.97
CA ASN A 15 3.23 -19.06 -0.53
C ASN A 15 4.35 -18.06 -0.19
N GLN A 16 5.47 -18.14 -0.90
CA GLN A 16 6.55 -17.17 -0.83
C GLN A 16 6.07 -15.78 -1.29
N LEU A 17 5.35 -15.71 -2.41
CA LEU A 17 4.82 -14.44 -2.94
C LEU A 17 3.82 -13.78 -1.97
N ARG A 18 2.96 -14.58 -1.33
CA ARG A 18 2.05 -14.12 -0.26
C ARG A 18 2.85 -13.60 0.94
N SER A 19 3.87 -14.34 1.38
CA SER A 19 4.75 -13.93 2.49
C SER A 19 5.46 -12.61 2.21
N VAL A 20 5.99 -12.44 0.99
CA VAL A 20 6.64 -11.18 0.57
C VAL A 20 5.65 -10.02 0.55
N THR A 21 4.43 -10.25 0.04
CA THR A 21 3.36 -9.24 0.06
C THR A 21 3.03 -8.81 1.49
N ASP A 22 2.90 -9.76 2.41
CA ASP A 22 2.58 -9.51 3.81
C ASP A 22 3.73 -8.79 4.53
N GLN A 23 4.97 -9.16 4.25
CA GLN A 23 6.15 -8.48 4.77
C GLN A 23 6.18 -7.00 4.35
N TYR A 24 5.92 -6.71 3.08
CA TYR A 24 5.91 -5.33 2.56
C TYR A 24 4.77 -4.49 3.15
N LEU A 25 3.61 -5.11 3.41
CA LEU A 25 2.47 -4.42 3.98
C LEU A 25 2.61 -4.19 5.49
N PHE A 26 2.93 -5.22 6.26
CA PHE A 26 2.69 -5.23 7.72
C PHE A 26 3.96 -5.29 8.56
N SER A 27 5.11 -5.63 7.96
CA SER A 27 6.38 -5.76 8.68
C SER A 27 7.44 -4.74 8.22
N THR A 28 7.04 -3.80 7.37
CA THR A 28 7.92 -2.79 6.79
C THR A 28 7.41 -1.41 7.18
N SER A 29 8.32 -0.51 7.57
CA SER A 29 7.94 0.90 7.82
C SER A 29 7.41 1.56 6.54
N LEU A 30 6.59 2.60 6.66
CA LEU A 30 6.07 3.31 5.48
C LEU A 30 7.20 3.84 4.58
N ASN A 31 8.26 4.41 5.19
CA ASN A 31 9.42 4.92 4.46
C ASN A 31 10.18 3.80 3.73
N SER A 32 10.43 2.68 4.41
CA SER A 32 11.08 1.52 3.79
C SER A 32 10.24 0.95 2.64
N PHE A 33 8.91 0.93 2.77
CA PHE A 33 8.02 0.52 1.68
C PHE A 33 8.15 1.43 0.46
N GLN A 34 8.29 2.75 0.63
CA GLN A 34 8.51 3.65 -0.51
C GLN A 34 9.82 3.32 -1.27
N THR A 35 10.88 2.98 -0.54
CA THR A 35 12.15 2.52 -1.14
C THR A 35 11.97 1.18 -1.86
N ILE A 36 11.21 0.24 -1.31
CA ILE A 36 10.92 -1.04 -1.99
C ILE A 36 10.10 -0.80 -3.26
N ARG A 37 9.06 0.05 -3.16
CA ARG A 37 8.18 0.41 -4.28
C ARG A 37 8.94 1.06 -5.44
N SER A 38 9.99 1.85 -5.18
CA SER A 38 10.79 2.44 -6.26
C SER A 38 11.62 1.40 -7.03
N GLN A 39 12.00 0.30 -6.36
CA GLN A 39 12.73 -0.82 -6.97
C GLN A 39 11.82 -1.85 -7.64
N ARG A 40 10.53 -1.92 -7.25
CA ARG A 40 9.53 -2.85 -7.79
C ARG A 40 10.02 -4.30 -7.88
N PRO A 41 10.56 -4.88 -6.78
CA PRO A 41 11.03 -6.26 -6.79
C PRO A 41 9.89 -7.21 -7.18
N TYR A 42 10.22 -8.28 -7.89
CA TYR A 42 9.25 -9.25 -8.42
C TYR A 42 8.14 -8.58 -9.26
N GLY A 43 8.47 -7.55 -10.05
CA GLY A 43 7.48 -6.77 -10.80
C GLY A 43 6.70 -7.53 -11.87
N ASP A 44 7.14 -8.74 -12.23
CA ASP A 44 6.41 -9.70 -13.06
C ASP A 44 5.33 -10.45 -12.28
N GLN A 45 5.48 -10.60 -10.96
CA GLN A 45 4.61 -11.39 -10.08
C GLN A 45 3.74 -10.54 -9.15
N LEU A 46 4.25 -9.40 -8.70
CA LEU A 46 3.55 -8.43 -7.85
C LEU A 46 2.97 -7.27 -8.67
N ASP A 47 1.80 -6.81 -8.29
CA ASP A 47 1.21 -5.60 -8.84
C ASP A 47 1.72 -4.36 -8.11
N TRP A 48 2.55 -3.57 -8.79
CA TRP A 48 3.05 -2.28 -8.29
C TRP A 48 2.26 -1.08 -8.85
N SER A 49 1.26 -1.30 -9.70
CA SER A 49 0.41 -0.22 -10.21
C SER A 49 -0.34 0.46 -9.07
N SER A 50 -0.62 1.76 -9.24
CA SER A 50 -1.31 2.57 -8.25
C SER A 50 -1.83 3.83 -8.92
N ASP A 51 -3.05 4.19 -8.59
CA ASP A 51 -3.70 5.46 -8.90
C ASP A 51 -3.56 6.45 -7.72
N GLY A 52 -2.82 6.08 -6.67
CA GLY A 52 -2.59 6.93 -5.52
C GLY A 52 -3.90 7.20 -4.79
N CYS A 53 -4.14 8.46 -4.43
CA CYS A 53 -5.36 8.83 -3.72
C CYS A 53 -6.47 9.34 -4.67
N SER A 54 -6.45 8.99 -5.96
CA SER A 54 -7.37 9.54 -6.97
C SER A 54 -8.86 9.32 -6.66
N ASN A 55 -9.20 8.25 -5.97
CA ASN A 55 -10.57 7.95 -5.54
C ASN A 55 -10.84 8.32 -4.07
N SER A 56 -9.94 9.10 -3.46
CA SER A 56 -10.09 9.54 -2.07
C SER A 56 -10.86 10.87 -1.97
N PRO A 57 -11.46 11.16 -0.80
CA PRO A 57 -12.12 12.44 -0.55
C PRO A 57 -11.22 13.65 -0.84
N ASP A 58 -11.82 14.77 -1.24
CA ASP A 58 -11.10 16.02 -1.47
C ASP A 58 -10.25 16.41 -0.25
N ASN A 59 -9.03 16.88 -0.51
CA ASN A 59 -8.06 17.26 0.52
C ASN A 59 -7.84 18.78 0.55
N PRO A 60 -8.77 19.53 1.16
CA PRO A 60 -8.72 20.99 1.19
C PRO A 60 -7.55 21.54 2.02
N PHE A 61 -6.90 20.69 2.83
CA PHE A 61 -5.80 21.07 3.71
C PHE A 61 -4.41 20.77 3.12
N GLY A 62 -4.34 20.11 1.97
CA GLY A 62 -3.07 19.82 1.28
C GLY A 62 -2.18 18.76 1.95
N PHE A 63 -2.73 17.89 2.81
CA PHE A 63 -1.94 16.83 3.45
C PHE A 63 -1.46 15.77 2.44
N ASN A 64 -0.15 15.54 2.31
CA ASN A 64 0.35 14.58 1.33
C ASN A 64 0.28 13.12 1.83
N LEU A 65 -0.90 12.50 1.67
CA LEU A 65 -1.18 11.11 2.06
C LEU A 65 -0.82 10.08 0.97
N VAL A 66 -0.27 10.51 -0.17
CA VAL A 66 -0.07 9.64 -1.35
C VAL A 66 0.78 8.41 -1.04
N LYS A 67 1.75 8.55 -0.13
CA LYS A 67 2.60 7.43 0.31
C LYS A 67 1.79 6.31 0.97
N ALA A 68 0.78 6.66 1.77
CA ALA A 68 -0.12 5.70 2.38
C ALA A 68 -1.01 5.02 1.32
N CYS A 69 -1.55 5.81 0.38
CA CYS A 69 -2.38 5.29 -0.72
C CYS A 69 -1.59 4.28 -1.59
N TYR A 70 -0.33 4.57 -1.90
CA TYR A 70 0.53 3.63 -2.64
C TYR A 70 0.67 2.25 -1.98
N ARG A 71 0.70 2.20 -0.64
CA ARG A 71 0.79 0.93 0.09
C ARG A 71 -0.56 0.22 0.18
N HIS A 72 -1.63 1.00 0.31
CA HIS A 72 -3.01 0.50 0.29
C HIS A 72 -3.34 -0.17 -1.06
N ASP A 73 -3.06 0.51 -2.16
CA ASP A 73 -3.25 -0.02 -3.53
C ASP A 73 -2.45 -1.30 -3.76
N PHE A 74 -1.19 -1.32 -3.32
CA PHE A 74 -0.36 -2.52 -3.38
C PHE A 74 -1.02 -3.69 -2.66
N GLY A 75 -1.58 -3.46 -1.46
CA GLY A 75 -2.30 -4.48 -0.72
C GLY A 75 -3.54 -4.98 -1.45
N TYR A 76 -4.39 -4.07 -1.90
CA TYR A 76 -5.64 -4.41 -2.59
C TYR A 76 -5.38 -5.21 -3.86
N ARG A 77 -4.51 -4.71 -4.73
CA ARG A 77 -4.25 -5.33 -6.04
C ARG A 77 -3.61 -6.70 -5.88
N ASN A 78 -2.62 -6.84 -4.99
CA ASN A 78 -1.95 -8.12 -4.78
C ASN A 78 -2.83 -9.14 -4.07
N TYR A 79 -3.60 -8.76 -3.05
CA TYR A 79 -4.53 -9.69 -2.41
C TYR A 79 -5.65 -10.15 -3.35
N LYS A 80 -6.15 -9.28 -4.23
CA LYS A 80 -7.11 -9.64 -5.29
C LYS A 80 -6.49 -10.63 -6.27
N ARG A 81 -5.30 -10.33 -6.82
CA ARG A 81 -4.57 -11.24 -7.72
C ARG A 81 -4.22 -12.59 -7.08
N GLN A 82 -3.95 -12.61 -5.77
CA GLN A 82 -3.58 -13.81 -5.01
C GLN A 82 -4.79 -14.64 -4.54
N GLY A 83 -6.02 -14.23 -4.89
CA GLY A 83 -7.25 -14.94 -4.57
C GLY A 83 -7.59 -14.96 -3.06
N ARG A 84 -7.10 -13.97 -2.30
CA ARG A 84 -7.25 -13.90 -0.84
C ARG A 84 -7.81 -12.58 -0.33
N PHE A 85 -8.48 -11.81 -1.19
CA PHE A 85 -9.14 -10.55 -0.83
C PHE A 85 -10.49 -10.80 -0.14
N THR A 86 -10.44 -11.35 1.07
CA THR A 86 -11.62 -11.54 1.94
C THR A 86 -11.88 -10.26 2.74
N GLU A 87 -13.09 -10.06 3.29
CA GLU A 87 -13.39 -8.90 4.13
C GLU A 87 -12.45 -8.76 5.34
N SER A 88 -12.03 -9.87 5.94
CA SER A 88 -11.05 -9.86 7.04
C SER A 88 -9.69 -9.34 6.59
N ASN A 89 -9.21 -9.76 5.42
CA ASN A 89 -7.96 -9.28 4.86
C ASN A 89 -8.07 -7.83 4.37
N ARG A 90 -9.21 -7.44 3.78
CA ARG A 90 -9.52 -6.06 3.41
C ARG A 90 -9.45 -5.15 4.63
N LEU A 91 -10.12 -5.52 5.73
CA LEU A 91 -10.05 -4.79 6.99
C LEU A 91 -8.61 -4.65 7.51
N ARG A 92 -7.80 -5.70 7.42
CA ARG A 92 -6.39 -5.66 7.84
C ARG A 92 -5.57 -4.68 7.00
N ILE A 93 -5.81 -4.62 5.69
CA ILE A 93 -5.15 -3.65 4.79
C ILE A 93 -5.62 -2.22 5.09
N ASP A 94 -6.92 -2.00 5.30
CA ASP A 94 -7.48 -0.68 5.62
C ASP A 94 -6.99 -0.14 6.97
N ASN A 95 -6.83 -1.02 7.97
CA ASN A 95 -6.24 -0.65 9.26
C ASN A 95 -4.76 -0.24 9.10
N ASN A 96 -4.00 -0.96 8.27
CA ASN A 96 -2.62 -0.59 7.96
C ASN A 96 -2.55 0.78 7.24
N PHE A 97 -3.46 1.04 6.31
CA PHE A 97 -3.58 2.33 5.64
C PHE A 97 -3.88 3.47 6.61
N LYS A 98 -4.80 3.26 7.57
CA LYS A 98 -5.03 4.23 8.64
C LYS A 98 -3.77 4.51 9.44
N SER A 99 -3.04 3.47 9.84
CA SER A 99 -1.77 3.61 10.56
C SER A 99 -0.71 4.38 9.76
N ASP A 100 -0.66 4.19 8.45
CA ASP A 100 0.24 4.93 7.56
C ASP A 100 -0.10 6.40 7.48
N MET A 101 -1.39 6.73 7.32
CA MET A 101 -1.82 8.12 7.32
C MET A 101 -1.48 8.79 8.64
N TYR A 102 -1.69 8.12 9.78
CA TYR A 102 -1.31 8.63 11.10
C TYR A 102 0.20 8.85 11.24
N THR A 103 1.00 7.97 10.62
CA THR A 103 2.46 8.13 10.56
C THR A 103 2.84 9.37 9.75
N VAL A 104 2.19 9.62 8.62
CA VAL A 104 2.38 10.84 7.82
C VAL A 104 1.95 12.09 8.59
N CYS A 105 0.84 12.00 9.32
CA CYS A 105 0.29 13.11 10.09
C CYS A 105 1.18 13.53 11.27
N ASN A 106 2.01 12.63 11.80
CA ASN A 106 2.97 12.92 12.87
C ASN A 106 2.36 13.70 14.06
N GLY A 107 1.18 13.27 14.50
CA GLY A 107 0.47 13.91 15.63
C GLY A 107 -0.33 15.17 15.27
N ASN A 108 -0.31 15.65 14.02
CA ASN A 108 -1.17 16.75 13.59
C ASN A 108 -2.65 16.35 13.69
N TRP A 109 -3.39 17.05 14.54
CA TRP A 109 -4.79 16.73 14.85
C TRP A 109 -5.71 16.81 13.62
N ALA A 110 -5.59 17.87 12.81
CA ALA A 110 -6.43 18.05 11.62
C ALA A 110 -6.15 16.96 10.58
N CYS A 111 -4.87 16.62 10.38
CA CYS A 111 -4.47 15.53 9.50
C CYS A 111 -5.01 14.17 9.99
N ASN A 112 -4.93 13.88 11.29
CA ASN A 112 -5.48 12.64 11.84
C ASN A 112 -7.00 12.52 11.64
N ARG A 113 -7.75 13.63 11.79
CA ARG A 113 -9.18 13.66 11.48
C ARG A 113 -9.48 13.45 10.01
N PHE A 114 -8.63 13.99 9.14
CA PHE A 114 -8.74 13.74 7.72
C PHE A 114 -8.42 12.26 7.38
N ALA A 115 -7.43 11.67 8.03
CA ALA A 115 -7.10 10.24 7.92
C ALA A 115 -8.27 9.34 8.38
N ASP A 116 -9.00 9.73 9.43
CA ASP A 116 -10.22 9.03 9.86
C ASP A 116 -11.29 9.00 8.74
N VAL A 117 -11.48 10.12 8.03
CA VAL A 117 -12.43 10.24 6.91
C VAL A 117 -12.00 9.35 5.74
N TYR A 118 -10.71 9.36 5.39
CA TYR A 118 -10.15 8.48 4.36
C TYR A 118 -10.38 7.00 4.68
N TYR A 119 -10.10 6.62 5.93
CA TYR A 119 -10.34 5.25 6.40
C TYR A 119 -11.82 4.87 6.30
N ALA A 120 -12.73 5.75 6.75
CA ALA A 120 -14.17 5.49 6.64
C ALA A 120 -14.63 5.32 5.19
N ALA A 121 -14.11 6.15 4.26
CA ALA A 121 -14.44 6.06 2.84
C ALA A 121 -14.01 4.71 2.23
N VAL A 122 -12.78 4.25 2.47
CA VAL A 122 -12.33 2.95 1.93
C VAL A 122 -13.09 1.77 2.55
N ARG A 123 -13.47 1.85 3.84
CA ARG A 123 -14.31 0.82 4.47
C ARG A 123 -15.69 0.72 3.82
N GLN A 124 -16.29 1.85 3.51
CA GLN A 124 -17.63 1.94 2.93
C GLN A 124 -17.66 1.57 1.44
N PHE A 125 -16.66 1.99 0.66
CA PHE A 125 -16.72 1.94 -0.80
C PHE A 125 -15.62 1.10 -1.47
N GLY A 126 -14.57 0.69 -0.75
CA GLY A 126 -13.40 0.00 -1.30
C GLY A 126 -13.60 -1.51 -1.56
N GLY A 127 -14.72 -1.92 -2.13
CA GLY A 127 -14.98 -3.32 -2.53
C GLY A 127 -14.38 -3.64 -3.89
#